data_AF-A0A2W4JIH0-F1
#
_entry.id   AF-A0A2W4JIH0-F1
#
_cell.length_a   1.000
_cell.length_b   1.000
_cell.length_c   1.000
_cell.angle_alpha   90.00
_cell.angle_beta   90.00
_cell.angle_gamma   90.00
#
_symmetry.space_group_name_H-M   'P 1'
#
loop_
_entity.id
_entity.type
_entity.pdbx_description
1 polymer ?
#
loop_
_entity_poly.entity_id
_entity_poly.type
_entity_poly.pdbx_seq_one_letter_code
_entity_poly.pdbx_strand_id
1 'polypeptide(L)'
;LCGTVWCGPGCAHVAGPLPGCARPYPGGMGSREKNFYNAHARRMGFEREADEVQRLYLERNYQAAMQAIPVEFLDATSLLGPVDRIADRLQAYADAGVGTLNVLPFPAGGGSGSLDAVATLRAAAEACDKAGVS
;
A
#
# COMPACT_ATOMS: atom_id res chain seq x y z
N LEU A 1 8.12 5.61 8.85
CA LEU A 1 7.89 5.28 7.41
C LEU A 1 6.55 5.88 7.04
N CYS A 2 6.52 6.86 6.14
CA CYS A 2 5.32 7.61 5.78
C CYS A 2 4.77 7.08 4.45
N GLY A 3 3.50 6.66 4.45
CA GLY A 3 2.77 6.24 3.26
C GLY A 3 2.09 4.90 3.45
N THR A 4 1.03 4.86 4.25
CA THR A 4 0.16 3.69 4.34
C THR A 4 -1.08 3.97 3.52
N VAL A 5 -1.19 3.29 2.38
CA VAL A 5 -2.34 3.47 1.48
C VAL A 5 -3.53 2.74 2.07
N TRP A 6 -4.63 3.46 2.27
CA TRP A 6 -5.92 2.86 2.65
C TRP A 6 -6.72 2.57 1.37
N CYS A 7 -7.20 1.34 1.24
CA CYS A 7 -8.18 0.97 0.22
C CYS A 7 -9.41 0.42 0.94
N GLY A 8 -10.56 1.09 0.76
CA GLY A 8 -11.81 0.79 1.47
C GLY A 8 -12.36 -0.62 1.24
N PRO A 9 -13.56 -0.92 1.78
CA PRO A 9 -14.11 -2.28 1.88
C PRO A 9 -14.25 -3.04 0.55
N GLY A 10 -14.20 -2.37 -0.61
CA GLY A 10 -14.20 -2.98 -1.94
C GLY A 10 -12.86 -3.59 -2.38
N CYS A 11 -11.78 -3.44 -1.61
CA CYS A 11 -10.45 -3.88 -2.01
C CYS A 11 -10.07 -5.29 -1.50
N ALA A 12 -10.98 -5.95 -0.78
CA ALA A 12 -10.77 -7.29 -0.22
C ALA A 12 -10.58 -8.40 -1.27
N HIS A 13 -10.77 -8.10 -2.56
CA HIS A 13 -10.78 -9.11 -3.64
C HIS A 13 -9.96 -8.74 -4.88
N VAL A 14 -9.05 -7.77 -4.81
CA VAL A 14 -8.31 -7.36 -6.01
C VAL A 14 -7.15 -8.33 -6.26
N ALA A 15 -7.44 -9.38 -7.02
CA ALA A 15 -6.49 -10.34 -7.58
C ALA A 15 -5.70 -9.74 -8.76
N GLY A 16 -5.09 -8.56 -8.57
CA GLY A 16 -4.33 -7.86 -9.60
C GLY A 16 -3.72 -6.55 -9.11
N PRO A 17 -2.82 -5.93 -9.89
CA PRO A 17 -2.21 -4.65 -9.52
C PRO A 17 -3.29 -3.58 -9.39
N LEU A 18 -3.47 -3.08 -8.16
CA LEU A 18 -4.39 -1.99 -7.86
C LEU A 18 -3.95 -0.74 -8.67
N PRO A 19 -4.77 -0.24 -9.62
CA PRO A 19 -4.34 0.77 -10.61
C PRO A 19 -3.83 2.10 -10.02
N GLY A 20 -4.12 2.38 -8.75
CA GLY A 20 -3.69 3.60 -8.04
C GLY A 20 -2.67 3.39 -6.92
N CYS A 21 -2.67 2.20 -6.28
CA CYS A 21 -1.84 1.90 -5.10
C CYS A 21 -0.45 1.40 -5.49
N ALA A 22 -0.37 0.63 -6.59
CA ALA A 22 0.84 0.03 -7.09
C ALA A 22 1.63 1.01 -7.96
N ARG A 23 1.97 2.19 -7.42
CA ARG A 23 3.03 2.98 -8.06
C ARG A 23 4.32 2.14 -7.94
N PRO A 24 5.08 1.91 -9.03
CA PRO A 24 6.29 1.08 -9.00
C PRO A 24 7.45 1.85 -8.36
N TYR A 25 7.24 2.36 -7.15
CA TYR A 25 8.26 2.99 -6.32
C TYR A 25 9.50 2.10 -6.15
N PRO A 26 9.37 0.75 -6.00
CA PRO A 26 10.53 -0.16 -5.99
C PRO A 26 11.31 -0.18 -7.31
N GLY A 27 10.71 0.24 -8.43
CA GLY A 27 11.37 0.28 -9.74
C GLY A 27 11.91 1.65 -10.15
N GLY A 28 11.21 2.74 -9.80
CA GLY A 28 11.43 4.04 -10.45
C GLY A 28 11.99 5.18 -9.61
N MET A 29 12.00 5.09 -8.28
CA MET A 29 12.51 6.18 -7.43
C MET A 29 14.00 6.00 -7.10
N GLY A 30 14.85 6.52 -8.00
CA GLY A 30 16.31 6.60 -7.81
C GLY A 30 17.12 5.92 -8.91
N SER A 31 18.43 5.78 -8.70
CA SER A 31 19.29 4.98 -9.59
C SER A 31 19.14 3.49 -9.29
N ARG A 32 19.60 2.62 -10.21
CA ARG A 32 19.64 1.16 -10.00
C ARG A 32 20.24 0.78 -8.64
N GLU A 33 21.31 1.46 -8.25
CA GLU A 33 22.06 1.20 -7.01
C GLU A 33 21.47 1.90 -5.77
N LYS A 34 20.70 2.98 -5.96
CA LYS A 34 20.15 3.78 -4.87
C LYS A 34 18.65 3.96 -5.05
N ASN A 35 17.91 2.87 -4.84
CA ASN A 35 16.46 2.88 -4.70
C ASN A 35 16.07 2.42 -3.28
N PHE A 36 15.62 3.37 -2.46
CA PHE A 36 15.24 3.11 -1.06
C PHE A 36 14.02 2.18 -0.94
N TYR A 37 13.10 2.20 -1.91
CA TYR A 37 11.91 1.34 -1.93
C TYR A 37 12.26 -0.09 -2.32
N ASN A 38 13.19 -0.26 -3.27
CA ASN A 38 13.75 -1.58 -3.59
C ASN A 38 14.46 -2.15 -2.35
N ALA A 39 15.35 -1.38 -1.74
CA ALA A 39 16.05 -1.82 -0.52
C ALA A 39 15.09 -2.16 0.63
N HIS A 40 13.96 -1.45 0.74
CA HIS A 40 12.90 -1.77 1.71
C HIS A 40 12.21 -3.11 1.39
N ALA A 41 11.81 -3.33 0.13
CA ALA A 41 11.21 -4.58 -0.31
C ALA A 41 12.15 -5.78 -0.09
N ARG A 42 13.45 -5.61 -0.37
CA ARG A 42 14.49 -6.59 -0.06
C ARG A 42 14.51 -6.92 1.44
N ARG A 43 14.52 -5.91 2.33
CA ARG A 43 14.49 -6.14 3.79
C ARG A 43 13.22 -6.84 4.29
N MET A 44 12.14 -6.81 3.51
CA MET A 44 10.91 -7.52 3.79
C MET A 44 10.89 -8.96 3.25
N GLY A 45 11.98 -9.42 2.61
CA GLY A 45 12.12 -10.78 2.06
C GLY A 45 11.64 -10.94 0.61
N PHE A 46 11.48 -9.84 -0.12
CA PHE A 46 11.02 -9.84 -1.52
C PHE A 46 12.16 -9.50 -2.49
N GLU A 47 13.38 -10.01 -2.26
CA GLU A 47 14.56 -9.62 -3.03
C GLU A 47 14.42 -9.88 -4.52
N ARG A 48 13.92 -11.06 -4.89
CA ARG A 48 13.79 -11.47 -6.29
C ARG A 48 12.75 -10.63 -7.02
N GLU A 49 11.60 -10.40 -6.38
CA GLU A 49 10.51 -9.61 -6.93
C GLU A 49 10.92 -8.13 -7.04
N ALA A 50 11.67 -7.61 -6.07
CA ALA A 50 12.19 -6.24 -6.12
C ALA A 50 13.15 -6.03 -7.31
N ASP A 51 14.05 -6.99 -7.57
CA ASP A 51 14.98 -6.94 -8.71
C ASP A 51 14.24 -7.04 -10.06
N GLU A 52 13.22 -7.89 -10.14
CA GLU A 52 12.40 -8.04 -11.34
C GLU A 52 11.58 -6.78 -11.66
N VAL A 53 10.92 -6.19 -10.64
CA VAL A 53 10.20 -4.92 -10.78
C VAL A 53 11.15 -3.82 -11.26
N GLN A 54 12.36 -3.74 -10.71
CA GLN A 54 13.35 -2.73 -11.10
C GLN A 54 13.84 -2.94 -12.54
N ARG A 55 14.11 -4.20 -12.93
CA ARG A 55 14.50 -4.55 -14.30
C ARG A 55 13.44 -4.12 -15.32
N LEU A 56 12.19 -4.55 -15.11
CA LEU A 56 11.06 -4.25 -15.99
C LEU A 56 10.79 -2.74 -16.07
N TYR A 57 10.94 -2.03 -14.95
CA TYR A 57 10.78 -0.57 -14.92
C TYR A 57 11.86 0.16 -15.73
N LEU A 58 13.13 -0.25 -15.60
CA LEU A 58 14.25 0.32 -16.37
C LEU A 58 14.14 0.01 -17.88
N GLU A 59 13.53 -1.12 -18.23
CA GLU A 59 13.15 -1.48 -19.61
C GLU A 59 11.93 -0.69 -20.13
N ARG A 60 11.34 0.19 -19.31
CA ARG A 60 10.11 0.96 -19.59
C ARG A 60 8.87 0.08 -19.79
N ASN A 61 8.92 -1.18 -19.37
CA ASN A 61 7.77 -2.09 -19.38
C ASN A 61 6.97 -1.95 -18.06
N TYR A 62 6.30 -0.81 -17.91
CA TYR A 62 5.61 -0.46 -16.67
C TYR A 62 4.45 -1.41 -16.32
N GLN A 63 3.76 -1.96 -17.33
CA GLN A 63 2.67 -2.91 -17.10
C GLN A 63 3.19 -4.19 -16.45
N ALA A 64 4.23 -4.79 -17.02
CA ALA A 64 4.85 -5.97 -16.44
C ALA A 64 5.46 -5.66 -15.06
N ALA A 65 6.09 -4.48 -14.90
CA ALA A 65 6.64 -4.07 -13.61
C ALA A 65 5.57 -3.99 -12.51
N MET A 66 4.35 -3.53 -12.81
CA MET A 66 3.26 -3.53 -11.83
C MET A 66 2.75 -4.95 -11.52
N GLN A 67 2.69 -5.81 -12.53
CA GLN A 67 2.27 -7.21 -12.35
C GLN A 67 3.28 -8.05 -11.56
N ALA A 68 4.56 -7.66 -11.60
CA ALA A 68 5.62 -8.32 -10.84
C ALA A 68 5.62 -7.98 -9.34
N ILE A 69 4.80 -7.02 -8.89
CA ILE A 69 4.67 -6.69 -7.46
C ILE A 69 3.79 -7.77 -6.79
N PRO A 70 4.30 -8.51 -5.80
CA PRO A 70 3.53 -9.57 -5.15
C PRO A 70 2.42 -8.97 -4.28
N VAL A 71 1.28 -9.66 -4.23
CA VAL A 71 0.10 -9.25 -3.47
C VAL A 71 0.43 -9.17 -1.98
N GLU A 72 1.26 -10.08 -1.49
CA GLU A 72 1.73 -10.15 -0.10
C GLU A 72 2.53 -8.90 0.28
N PHE A 73 3.30 -8.33 -0.65
CA PHE A 73 4.01 -7.08 -0.40
C PHE A 73 3.04 -5.90 -0.35
N LEU A 74 2.05 -5.85 -1.24
CA LEU A 74 1.01 -4.83 -1.22
C LEU A 74 0.22 -4.87 0.09
N ASP A 75 -0.14 -6.08 0.52
CA ASP A 75 -0.85 -6.32 1.76
C ASP A 75 -0.01 -5.98 3.00
N ALA A 76 1.29 -6.30 2.99
CA ALA A 76 2.18 -5.97 4.09
C ALA A 76 2.42 -4.46 4.22
N THR A 77 2.36 -3.70 3.12
CA THR A 77 2.69 -2.27 3.10
C THR A 77 1.47 -1.34 3.08
N SER A 78 0.26 -1.90 2.94
CA SER A 78 -1.00 -1.13 2.82
C SER A 78 -2.03 -1.57 3.87
N LEU A 79 -3.01 -0.70 4.14
CA LEU A 79 -4.18 -1.04 4.94
C LEU A 79 -5.34 -1.34 3.99
N LEU A 80 -5.54 -2.62 3.71
CA LEU A 80 -6.52 -3.10 2.75
C LEU A 80 -7.56 -3.98 3.45
N GLY A 81 -8.84 -3.72 3.23
CA GLY A 81 -9.92 -4.61 3.67
C GLY A 81 -10.89 -3.98 4.68
N PRO A 82 -11.60 -4.80 5.47
CA PRO A 82 -12.62 -4.32 6.41
C PRO A 82 -12.01 -3.56 7.59
N VAL A 83 -12.83 -2.71 8.22
CA VAL A 83 -12.47 -1.90 9.40
C VAL A 83 -11.79 -2.74 10.49
N ASP A 84 -12.33 -3.91 10.79
CA ASP A 84 -11.83 -4.82 11.84
C ASP A 84 -10.38 -5.24 11.58
N ARG A 85 -10.09 -5.69 10.36
CA ARG A 85 -8.73 -6.05 9.95
C ARG A 85 -7.78 -4.86 10.07
N ILE A 86 -8.27 -3.68 9.73
CA ILE A 86 -7.43 -2.49 9.75
C ILE A 86 -7.17 -2.05 11.20
N ALA A 87 -8.17 -2.14 12.09
CA ALA A 87 -7.99 -1.90 13.52
C ALA A 87 -6.89 -2.79 14.12
N ASP A 88 -6.89 -4.10 13.81
CA ASP A 88 -5.84 -5.02 14.27
C ASP A 88 -4.44 -4.59 13.81
N ARG A 89 -4.33 -4.10 12.57
CA ARG A 89 -3.05 -3.61 12.02
C ARG A 89 -2.64 -2.27 12.59
N LEU A 90 -3.59 -1.38 12.88
CA LEU A 90 -3.32 -0.11 13.54
C LEU A 90 -2.74 -0.35 14.94
N GLN A 91 -3.25 -1.35 15.68
CA GLN A 91 -2.66 -1.76 16.95
C GLN A 91 -1.23 -2.25 16.78
N ALA A 92 -0.97 -3.12 15.80
CA ALA A 92 0.39 -3.59 15.51
C ALA A 92 1.36 -2.44 15.15
N TYR A 93 0.88 -1.41 14.47
CA TYR A 93 1.68 -0.21 14.18
C TYR A 93 1.94 0.62 15.45
N ALA A 94 0.94 0.80 16.31
CA ALA A 94 1.09 1.48 17.58
C ALA A 94 2.09 0.75 18.49
N ASP A 95 2.02 -0.58 18.57
CA ASP A 95 2.95 -1.42 19.33
C ASP A 95 4.39 -1.32 18.79
N ALA A 96 4.55 -1.08 17.49
CA ALA A 96 5.83 -0.78 16.84
C ALA A 96 6.31 0.67 17.02
N GLY A 97 5.57 1.49 17.77
CA GLY A 97 5.92 2.89 18.09
C GLY A 97 5.52 3.90 17.01
N VAL A 98 4.62 3.56 16.08
CA VAL A 98 4.11 4.49 15.08
C VAL A 98 3.07 5.43 15.73
N GLY A 99 3.40 6.72 15.83
CA GLY A 99 2.49 7.74 16.38
C GLY A 99 1.75 8.59 15.34
N THR A 100 2.01 8.39 14.04
CA THR A 100 1.33 9.16 12.98
C THR A 100 1.26 8.35 11.69
N LEU A 101 0.07 8.30 11.08
CA LEU A 101 -0.19 7.66 9.81
C LEU A 101 -0.78 8.66 8.83
N ASN A 102 -0.40 8.53 7.56
CA ASN A 102 -1.01 9.30 6.46
C ASN A 102 -2.01 8.40 5.76
N VAL A 103 -3.26 8.87 5.63
CA VAL A 103 -4.34 8.16 4.96
C VAL A 103 -4.59 8.81 3.60
N LEU A 104 -4.32 8.07 2.53
CA LEU A 104 -4.73 8.46 1.18
C LEU A 104 -5.99 7.68 0.79
N PRO A 105 -7.15 8.35 0.64
CA PRO A 105 -8.36 7.68 0.23
C PRO A 105 -8.28 7.25 -1.24
N PHE A 106 -8.40 5.94 -1.50
CA PHE A 106 -8.59 5.40 -2.84
C PHE A 106 -10.04 4.92 -3.04
N PRO A 107 -10.80 5.54 -3.94
CA PRO A 107 -12.16 5.10 -4.27
C PRO A 107 -12.13 3.69 -4.87
N ALA A 108 -12.94 2.78 -4.32
CA ALA A 108 -13.18 1.48 -4.94
C ALA A 108 -13.93 1.72 -6.27
N GLY A 109 -13.30 1.38 -7.40
CA GLY A 109 -13.91 1.52 -8.73
C GLY A 109 -13.40 2.69 -9.57
N GLY A 110 -12.37 3.44 -9.13
CA GLY A 110 -11.72 4.46 -9.96
C GLY A 110 -12.54 5.73 -10.20
N GLY A 111 -13.70 5.86 -9.55
CA GLY A 111 -14.50 7.08 -9.58
C GLY A 111 -13.87 8.16 -8.71
N SER A 112 -13.56 9.33 -9.29
CA SER A 112 -13.05 10.51 -8.58
C SER A 112 -14.16 11.27 -7.83
N GLY A 113 -15.10 10.55 -7.21
CA GLY A 113 -16.21 11.14 -6.47
C GLY A 113 -15.80 11.54 -5.06
N SER A 114 -16.14 12.77 -4.63
CA SER A 114 -15.84 13.26 -3.28
C SER A 114 -16.48 12.43 -2.16
N LEU A 115 -17.61 11.77 -2.44
CA LEU A 115 -18.35 10.96 -1.46
C LEU A 115 -17.60 9.67 -1.08
N ASP A 116 -16.89 9.04 -2.01
CA ASP A 116 -16.12 7.82 -1.75
C ASP A 116 -14.87 8.09 -0.90
N ALA A 117 -14.28 9.27 -1.07
CA ALA A 117 -13.18 9.73 -0.23
C ALA A 117 -13.63 9.99 1.21
N VAL A 118 -14.79 10.61 1.40
CA VAL A 118 -15.38 10.85 2.73
C VAL A 118 -15.72 9.52 3.42
N ALA A 119 -16.33 8.57 2.71
CA ALA A 119 -16.63 7.25 3.25
C ALA A 119 -15.35 6.52 3.69
N THR A 120 -14.30 6.61 2.88
CA THR A 120 -12.98 6.05 3.21
C THR A 120 -12.38 6.67 4.48
N LEU A 121 -12.42 8.00 4.60
CA LEU A 121 -11.92 8.69 5.79
C LEU A 121 -12.75 8.36 7.05
N ARG A 122 -14.07 8.18 6.91
CA ARG A 122 -14.93 7.72 8.02
C ARG A 122 -14.55 6.31 8.49
N ALA A 123 -14.33 5.38 7.55
CA ALA A 123 -13.90 4.03 7.88
C ALA A 123 -12.51 4.01 8.54
N ALA A 124 -11.60 4.91 8.13
CA ALA A 124 -10.30 5.07 8.77
C ALA A 124 -10.44 5.60 10.21
N ALA A 125 -11.30 6.59 10.44
CA ALA A 125 -11.59 7.08 11.79
C ALA A 125 -12.20 5.99 12.68
N GLU A 126 -13.17 5.23 12.17
CA GLU A 126 -13.78 4.11 12.89
C GLU A 126 -12.75 3.03 13.26
N ALA A 127 -11.80 2.74 12.37
CA ALA A 127 -10.73 1.79 12.66
C ALA A 127 -9.78 2.30 13.75
N CYS A 128 -9.46 3.60 13.78
CA CYS A 128 -8.66 4.19 14.86
C CYS A 128 -9.39 4.11 16.20
N ASP A 129 -10.67 4.47 16.25
CA ASP A 129 -11.50 4.38 17.45
C ASP A 129 -11.57 2.94 17.97
N LYS A 130 -11.75 1.96 17.07
CA LYS A 130 -11.83 0.54 17.42
C LYS A 130 -10.49 -0.03 17.89
N ALA A 131 -9.38 0.41 17.30
CA ALA A 131 -8.04 0.03 17.73
C ALA A 131 -7.64 0.71 19.05
N GLY A 132 -8.36 1.74 19.51
CA GLY A 132 -7.98 2.49 20.70
C GLY A 132 -6.68 3.26 20.53
N VAL A 133 -6.32 3.60 19.28
CA VAL A 133 -5.13 4.38 18.94
C VAL A 133 -5.56 5.79 18.55
N SER A 134 -5.03 6.80 19.25
CA SER A 134 -5.39 8.23 19.09
C SER A 134 -4.19 9.08 18.73
#